data_AF-A0A7C6B1B4-F1
#
_entry.id   AF-A0A7C6B1B4-F1
#
_cell.length_a   1.000
_cell.length_b   1.000
_cell.length_c   1.000
_cell.angle_alpha   90.00
_cell.angle_beta   90.00
_cell.angle_gamma   90.00
#
_symmetry.space_group_name_H-M   'P 1'
#
loop_
_entity.id
_entity.type
_entity.pdbx_description
1 polymer ?
#
loop_
_entity_poly.entity_id
_entity_poly.type
_entity_poly.pdbx_seq_one_letter_code
_entity_poly.pdbx_strand_id
1 'polypeptide(L)'
;MGDRKRIRVHLTRLGKYYAILAAGIFLAAMVRQVNLLLLLAGLVSAPLFFSWFSARRNLYGIKVRRRLPQRVSAGDLLVVEIEAERTIRYGQNWLITLTDRISRNGEAFDQPPGAADPPPRVTFFSLSHGVGQIAAYRGRLLERGKYVFGPIRVSTRFPLGLLEASMEIPEQQAVLVYPRLGVLNLPPLHRSHFDHEGQTRFERRSDRASGDFYGLRQWRAGDSPRLVHWRSSLRHKELLVRQFDRPRHRDVVIGVNLWIPESPTREDFDRAEKAIRFAATLVHDLCRQGGNHISLGIAGKKTEWVSGPASPGFRDRALELLTLTTVGCRDALETFLIELRRRASPESDVIVVTTQDRDLSQVSMYGTIRYGRESTPPEPRSDKLRANQLTARGGQVATYSVAAKDFELIFSDQTKVES
;
A
#
# COMPACT_ATOMS: atom_id res chain seq x y z
N MET A 1 -31.96 -20.35 8.97
CA MET A 1 -31.39 -20.73 10.27
C MET A 1 -30.19 -19.85 10.56
N GLY A 2 -30.34 -18.87 11.46
CA GLY A 2 -29.30 -17.88 11.74
C GLY A 2 -28.33 -18.40 12.80
N ASP A 3 -27.04 -18.36 12.47
CA ASP A 3 -25.95 -18.61 13.40
C ASP A 3 -26.18 -17.81 14.70
N ARG A 4 -26.41 -18.52 15.82
CA ARG A 4 -26.78 -17.87 17.09
C ARG A 4 -25.54 -17.16 17.62
N LYS A 5 -25.42 -15.87 17.30
CA LYS A 5 -24.42 -14.95 17.86
C LYS A 5 -24.40 -15.12 19.39
N ARG A 6 -23.31 -15.64 19.95
CA ARG A 6 -23.18 -15.89 21.39
C ARG A 6 -23.01 -14.56 22.11
N ILE A 7 -24.05 -14.14 22.84
CA ILE A 7 -23.98 -12.97 23.72
C ILE A 7 -23.29 -13.39 25.02
N ARG A 8 -22.18 -12.75 25.34
CA ARG A 8 -21.46 -12.89 26.61
C ARG A 8 -21.81 -11.72 27.51
N VAL A 9 -22.06 -11.97 28.79
CA VAL A 9 -22.38 -10.92 29.77
C VAL A 9 -21.42 -11.05 30.95
N HIS A 10 -20.77 -9.95 31.33
CA HIS A 10 -19.85 -9.91 32.47
C HIS A 10 -20.18 -8.71 33.37
N LEU A 11 -19.90 -8.83 34.66
CA LEU A 11 -20.06 -7.73 35.61
C LEU A 11 -18.94 -6.71 35.42
N THR A 12 -19.31 -5.42 35.36
CA THR A 12 -18.34 -4.32 35.40
C THR A 12 -17.76 -4.19 36.81
N ARG A 13 -16.73 -3.35 37.01
CA ARG A 13 -16.20 -3.08 38.37
C ARG A 13 -17.30 -2.56 39.30
N LEU A 14 -18.11 -1.63 38.81
CA LEU A 14 -19.27 -1.08 39.53
C LEU A 14 -20.30 -2.17 39.82
N GLY A 15 -20.61 -3.02 38.84
CA GLY A 15 -21.50 -4.17 39.01
C GLY A 15 -21.02 -5.17 40.07
N LYS A 16 -19.71 -5.41 40.17
CA LYS A 16 -19.13 -6.27 41.21
C LYS A 16 -19.34 -5.70 42.60
N TYR A 17 -19.04 -4.40 42.82
CA TYR A 17 -19.29 -3.75 44.11
C TYR A 17 -20.77 -3.79 44.48
N TYR A 18 -21.64 -3.50 43.52
CA TYR A 18 -23.08 -3.55 43.71
C TYR A 18 -23.58 -4.97 44.05
N ALA A 19 -23.05 -5.99 43.36
CA ALA A 19 -23.40 -7.38 43.62
C ALA A 19 -22.92 -7.86 45.01
N ILE A 20 -21.74 -7.43 45.46
CA ILE A 20 -21.24 -7.72 46.81
C ILE A 20 -22.14 -7.07 47.85
N LEU A 21 -22.52 -5.80 47.67
CA LEU A 21 -23.44 -5.11 48.56
C LEU A 21 -24.82 -5.79 48.61
N ALA A 22 -25.38 -6.12 47.44
CA ALA A 22 -26.66 -6.81 47.32
C ALA A 22 -26.61 -8.18 48.02
N ALA A 23 -25.53 -8.94 47.83
CA ALA A 23 -25.32 -10.23 48.49
C ALA A 23 -25.21 -10.09 50.02
N GLY A 24 -24.52 -9.05 50.51
CA GLY A 24 -24.42 -8.75 51.94
C GLY A 24 -25.77 -8.42 52.57
N ILE A 25 -26.58 -7.57 51.91
CA ILE A 25 -27.94 -7.23 52.36
C ILE A 25 -28.84 -8.47 52.33
N PHE A 26 -28.75 -9.27 51.28
CA PHE A 26 -29.52 -10.52 51.17
C PHE A 26 -29.15 -11.52 52.27
N LEU A 27 -27.86 -11.69 52.57
CA LEU A 27 -27.40 -12.57 53.65
C LEU A 27 -27.89 -12.06 55.01
N ALA A 28 -27.79 -10.76 55.29
CA ALA A 28 -28.29 -10.15 56.51
C ALA A 28 -29.82 -10.32 56.66
N ALA A 29 -30.56 -10.16 55.55
CA ALA A 29 -32.00 -10.40 55.51
C ALA A 29 -32.36 -11.85 55.83
N MET A 30 -31.63 -12.80 55.24
CA MET A 30 -31.84 -14.22 55.43
C MET A 30 -31.54 -14.65 56.87
N VAL A 31 -30.44 -14.18 57.46
CA VAL A 31 -30.05 -14.50 58.85
C VAL A 31 -31.03 -13.93 59.86
N ARG A 32 -31.46 -12.67 59.68
CA ARG A 32 -32.34 -11.99 60.65
C ARG A 32 -33.82 -12.36 60.49
N GLN A 33 -34.22 -12.98 59.38
CA GLN A 33 -35.62 -13.30 59.05
C GLN A 33 -36.57 -12.09 59.14
N VAL A 34 -36.04 -10.88 58.92
CA VAL A 34 -36.83 -9.64 58.96
C VAL A 34 -37.40 -9.37 57.57
N ASN A 35 -38.73 -9.36 57.45
CA ASN A 35 -39.44 -9.14 56.19
C ASN A 35 -39.00 -7.85 55.46
N LEU A 36 -38.74 -6.77 56.20
CA LEU A 36 -38.28 -5.50 55.62
C LEU A 36 -36.90 -5.63 54.95
N LEU A 37 -35.97 -6.38 55.56
CA LEU A 37 -34.65 -6.63 54.96
C LEU A 37 -34.77 -7.51 53.72
N LEU A 38 -35.71 -8.45 53.70
CA LEU A 38 -35.99 -9.28 52.52
C LEU A 38 -36.53 -8.43 51.36
N LEU A 39 -37.45 -7.51 51.64
CA LEU A 39 -37.96 -6.54 50.66
C LEU A 39 -36.84 -5.64 50.12
N LEU A 40 -35.98 -5.12 51.00
CA LEU A 40 -34.83 -4.31 50.60
C LEU A 40 -33.85 -5.10 49.72
N ALA A 41 -33.57 -6.37 50.08
CA ALA A 41 -32.70 -7.23 49.29
C ALA A 41 -33.27 -7.49 47.89
N GLY A 42 -34.60 -7.70 47.78
CA GLY A 42 -35.29 -7.81 46.49
C GLY A 42 -35.19 -6.52 45.66
N LEU A 43 -35.42 -5.37 46.27
CA LEU A 43 -35.34 -4.06 45.62
C LEU A 43 -33.93 -3.76 45.11
N VAL A 44 -32.89 -4.09 45.87
CA VAL A 44 -31.48 -3.93 45.47
C VAL A 44 -31.07 -4.98 44.42
N SER A 45 -31.67 -6.17 44.42
CA SER A 45 -31.36 -7.17 43.39
C SER A 45 -32.01 -6.85 42.04
N ALA A 46 -33.14 -6.14 42.03
CA ALA A 46 -33.90 -5.82 40.83
C ALA A 46 -33.09 -5.06 39.75
N PRO A 47 -32.29 -4.01 40.08
CA PRO A 47 -31.43 -3.33 39.11
C PRO A 47 -30.40 -4.23 38.40
N LEU A 48 -29.85 -5.24 39.09
CA LEU A 48 -28.93 -6.21 38.46
C LEU A 48 -29.68 -7.09 37.46
N PHE A 49 -30.82 -7.64 37.86
CA PHE A 49 -31.64 -8.48 36.99
C PHE A 49 -32.16 -7.69 35.78
N PHE A 50 -32.66 -6.48 36.02
CA PHE A 50 -33.10 -5.57 34.98
C PHE A 50 -31.97 -5.21 34.01
N SER A 51 -30.76 -4.93 34.53
CA SER A 51 -29.59 -4.64 33.69
C SER A 51 -29.17 -5.86 32.85
N TRP A 52 -29.18 -7.06 33.42
CA TRP A 52 -28.85 -8.30 32.71
C TRP A 52 -29.83 -8.57 31.57
N PHE A 53 -31.13 -8.51 31.85
CA PHE A 53 -32.18 -8.72 30.87
C PHE A 53 -32.15 -7.65 29.77
N SER A 54 -32.08 -6.37 30.17
CA SER A 54 -32.08 -5.24 29.25
C SER A 54 -30.83 -5.22 28.38
N ALA A 55 -29.63 -5.40 28.93
CA ALA A 55 -28.38 -5.40 28.15
C ALA A 55 -28.35 -6.53 27.12
N ARG A 56 -28.83 -7.72 27.48
CA ARG A 56 -28.95 -8.85 26.53
C ARG A 56 -29.96 -8.56 25.43
N ARG A 57 -31.15 -8.04 25.79
CA ARG A 57 -32.20 -7.66 24.82
C ARG A 57 -31.72 -6.58 23.87
N ASN A 58 -30.94 -5.63 24.39
CA ASN A 58 -30.39 -4.47 23.68
C ASN A 58 -29.33 -4.82 22.63
N LEU A 59 -28.86 -6.06 22.58
CA LEU A 59 -27.93 -6.52 21.54
C LEU A 59 -28.62 -7.24 20.38
N TYR A 60 -29.89 -7.62 20.51
CA TYR A 60 -30.60 -8.30 19.43
C TYR A 60 -30.97 -7.36 18.28
N GLY A 61 -30.94 -7.91 17.06
CA GLY A 61 -31.41 -7.23 15.86
C GLY A 61 -30.49 -6.13 15.36
N ILE A 62 -29.18 -6.21 15.63
CA ILE A 62 -28.21 -5.24 15.13
C ILE A 62 -27.55 -5.78 13.86
N LYS A 63 -27.58 -4.98 12.81
CA LYS A 63 -26.82 -5.20 11.58
C LYS A 63 -25.79 -4.08 11.46
N VAL A 64 -24.56 -4.50 11.24
CA VAL A 64 -23.40 -3.62 11.08
C VAL A 64 -22.85 -3.88 9.69
N ARG A 65 -22.36 -2.82 9.06
CA ARG A 65 -21.60 -2.86 7.80
C ARG A 65 -20.40 -1.96 7.93
N ARG A 66 -19.25 -2.46 7.51
CA ARG A 66 -18.03 -1.65 7.42
C ARG A 66 -17.82 -1.18 5.99
N ARG A 67 -17.42 0.08 5.83
CA ARG A 67 -16.93 0.61 4.56
C ARG A 67 -15.49 1.03 4.73
N LEU A 68 -14.61 0.36 3.99
CA LEU A 68 -13.20 0.69 3.92
C LEU A 68 -12.90 1.48 2.65
N PRO A 69 -11.90 2.37 2.66
CA PRO A 69 -11.46 3.05 1.45
C PRO A 69 -10.87 2.04 0.47
N GLN A 70 -11.04 2.30 -0.84
CA GLN A 70 -10.56 1.41 -1.90
C GLN A 70 -9.04 1.41 -2.03
N ARG A 71 -8.38 2.53 -1.67
CA ARG A 71 -6.92 2.68 -1.72
C ARG A 71 -6.46 3.51 -0.53
N VAL A 72 -5.39 3.07 0.09
CA VAL A 72 -4.71 3.79 1.17
C VAL A 72 -3.22 3.51 1.04
N SER A 73 -2.38 4.53 1.19
CA SER A 73 -0.93 4.35 1.28
C SER A 73 -0.47 4.44 2.74
N ALA A 74 0.70 3.85 3.01
CA ALA A 74 1.29 3.87 4.32
C ALA A 74 1.51 5.32 4.81
N GLY A 75 0.99 5.64 5.99
CA GLY A 75 1.01 6.98 6.60
C GLY A 75 -0.16 7.88 6.24
N ASP A 76 -1.01 7.52 5.26
CA ASP A 76 -2.21 8.29 4.94
C ASP A 76 -3.27 8.19 6.05
N LEU A 77 -4.15 9.17 6.11
CA LEU A 77 -5.29 9.16 7.02
C LEU A 77 -6.30 8.09 6.57
N LEU A 78 -6.38 7.00 7.33
CA LEU A 78 -7.39 5.97 7.16
C LEU A 78 -8.68 6.43 7.85
N VAL A 79 -9.77 6.49 7.10
CA VAL A 79 -11.12 6.73 7.62
C VAL A 79 -11.94 5.46 7.38
N VAL A 80 -12.41 4.84 8.46
CA VAL A 80 -13.27 3.66 8.38
C VAL A 80 -14.67 4.06 8.84
N GLU A 81 -15.63 3.93 7.93
CA GLU A 81 -17.03 4.18 8.23
C GLU A 81 -17.70 2.89 8.68
N ILE A 82 -18.44 2.98 9.76
CA ILE A 82 -19.28 1.91 10.27
C ILE A 82 -20.72 2.37 10.22
N GLU A 83 -21.51 1.64 9.45
CA GLU A 83 -22.95 1.81 9.33
C GLU A 83 -23.63 0.77 10.24
N ALA A 84 -24.46 1.24 11.17
CA ALA A 84 -25.20 0.41 12.09
C ALA A 84 -26.70 0.69 11.98
N GLU A 85 -27.50 -0.36 11.93
CA GLU A 85 -28.96 -0.27 11.88
C GLU A 85 -29.62 -1.34 12.74
N ARG A 86 -30.82 -1.04 13.21
CA ARG A 86 -31.68 -2.04 13.86
C ARG A 86 -32.56 -2.74 12.83
N THR A 87 -32.52 -4.06 12.79
CA THR A 87 -33.33 -4.87 11.87
C THR A 87 -34.71 -5.23 12.40
N ILE A 88 -34.94 -5.11 13.71
CA ILE A 88 -36.22 -5.41 14.35
C ILE A 88 -37.10 -4.16 14.38
N ARG A 89 -38.36 -4.30 13.94
CA ARG A 89 -39.33 -3.18 13.80
C ARG A 89 -39.67 -2.45 15.10
N TYR A 90 -39.70 -3.15 16.23
CA TYR A 90 -40.11 -2.57 17.52
C TYR A 90 -38.93 -2.31 18.45
N GLY A 91 -38.96 -1.16 19.12
CA GLY A 91 -37.97 -0.71 20.09
C GLY A 91 -36.71 -0.09 19.45
N GLN A 92 -35.76 0.27 20.30
CA GLN A 92 -34.47 0.86 19.92
C GLN A 92 -33.33 0.11 20.61
N ASN A 93 -32.15 0.11 20.00
CA ASN A 93 -30.93 -0.29 20.71
C ASN A 93 -30.27 0.98 21.27
N TRP A 94 -29.99 1.02 22.56
CA TRP A 94 -29.43 2.20 23.24
C TRP A 94 -27.96 1.99 23.55
N LEU A 95 -27.14 3.02 23.38
CA LEU A 95 -25.72 3.03 23.76
C LEU A 95 -24.98 1.75 23.33
N ILE A 96 -24.79 1.62 22.02
CA ILE A 96 -24.07 0.53 21.39
C ILE A 96 -22.66 1.01 21.06
N THR A 97 -21.66 0.34 21.61
CA THR A 97 -20.26 0.58 21.28
C THR A 97 -19.75 -0.53 20.38
N LEU A 98 -19.22 -0.17 19.22
CA LEU A 98 -18.53 -1.07 18.32
C LEU A 98 -17.04 -0.88 18.52
N THR A 99 -16.33 -1.98 18.77
CA THR A 99 -14.87 -2.01 18.80
C THR A 99 -14.39 -2.83 17.62
N ASP A 100 -13.54 -2.22 16.82
CA ASP A 100 -12.95 -2.88 15.66
C ASP A 100 -11.54 -3.39 15.98
N ARG A 101 -11.12 -4.45 15.29
CA ARG A 101 -9.81 -5.08 15.42
C ARG A 101 -9.10 -5.02 14.08
N ILE A 102 -7.82 -4.68 14.10
CA ILE A 102 -6.98 -4.56 12.92
C ILE A 102 -5.77 -5.47 13.12
N SER A 103 -5.52 -6.36 12.18
CA SER A 103 -4.34 -7.24 12.16
C SER A 103 -3.58 -7.06 10.85
N ARG A 104 -2.24 -7.06 10.91
CA ARG A 104 -1.37 -7.02 9.74
C ARG A 104 -0.95 -8.45 9.37
N ASN A 105 -0.95 -8.78 8.08
CA ASN A 105 -0.47 -10.05 7.52
C ASN A 105 -1.08 -11.33 8.12
N GLY A 106 -2.27 -11.25 8.72
CA GLY A 106 -2.95 -12.41 9.29
C GLY A 106 -2.39 -12.88 10.63
N GLU A 107 -1.65 -12.03 11.34
CA GLU A 107 -1.34 -12.26 12.76
C GLU A 107 -2.63 -12.50 13.54
N ALA A 108 -2.60 -13.46 14.47
CA ALA A 108 -3.80 -13.86 15.22
C ALA A 108 -4.39 -12.67 15.99
N PHE A 109 -5.71 -12.49 15.92
CA PHE A 109 -6.46 -11.46 16.67
C PHE A 109 -6.36 -11.57 18.20
N ASP A 110 -5.66 -12.58 18.69
CA ASP A 110 -5.44 -12.88 20.11
C ASP A 110 -4.18 -12.23 20.69
N GLN A 111 -3.35 -11.58 19.86
CA GLN A 111 -2.25 -10.81 20.42
C GLN A 111 -2.85 -9.57 21.13
N PRO A 112 -2.65 -9.41 22.45
CA PRO A 112 -3.09 -8.20 23.13
C PRO A 112 -2.45 -7.02 22.40
N PRO A 113 -3.21 -5.94 22.12
CA PRO A 113 -2.66 -4.79 21.42
C PRO A 113 -1.34 -4.43 22.08
N GLY A 114 -0.25 -4.46 21.31
CA GLY A 114 1.00 -3.87 21.75
C GLY A 114 0.67 -2.47 22.26
N ALA A 115 1.34 -2.04 23.32
CA ALA A 115 1.03 -0.87 24.14
C ALA A 115 0.93 0.50 23.39
N ALA A 116 0.93 0.50 22.06
CA ALA A 116 0.98 1.67 21.20
C ALA A 116 -0.39 2.29 20.88
N ASP A 117 -1.51 1.56 20.78
CA ASP A 117 -2.82 2.21 20.54
C ASP A 117 -4.04 1.37 20.99
N PRO A 118 -5.05 1.97 21.66
CA PRO A 118 -6.30 1.29 21.97
C PRO A 118 -7.04 0.93 20.67
N PRO A 119 -7.75 -0.22 20.60
CA PRO A 119 -8.50 -0.59 19.41
C PRO A 119 -9.57 0.47 19.12
N PRO A 120 -9.79 0.83 17.85
CA PRO A 120 -10.70 1.89 17.47
C PRO A 120 -12.13 1.56 17.91
N ARG A 121 -12.84 2.59 18.40
CA ARG A 121 -14.20 2.46 18.92
C ARG A 121 -15.11 3.54 18.35
N VAL A 122 -16.34 3.15 18.05
CA VAL A 122 -17.43 4.08 17.72
C VAL A 122 -18.63 3.76 18.59
N THR A 123 -19.36 4.78 19.03
CA THR A 123 -20.51 4.62 19.91
C THR A 123 -21.75 5.26 19.27
N PHE A 124 -22.83 4.50 19.23
CA PHE A 124 -24.15 4.93 18.78
C PHE A 124 -25.06 5.07 20.00
N PHE A 125 -25.64 6.26 20.19
CA PHE A 125 -26.51 6.52 21.35
C PHE A 125 -27.86 5.83 21.23
N SER A 126 -28.42 5.76 20.02
CA SER A 126 -29.64 5.04 19.72
C SER A 126 -29.53 4.42 18.33
N LEU A 127 -30.15 3.27 18.10
CA LEU A 127 -30.33 2.68 16.77
C LEU A 127 -31.81 2.32 16.60
N SER A 128 -32.41 2.84 15.54
CA SER A 128 -33.83 2.67 15.21
C SER A 128 -33.98 1.83 13.95
N HIS A 129 -35.17 1.26 13.77
CA HIS A 129 -35.48 0.50 12.57
C HIS A 129 -35.56 1.42 11.35
N GLY A 130 -34.99 0.99 10.22
CA GLY A 130 -35.07 1.71 8.95
C GLY A 130 -34.23 2.99 8.86
N VAL A 131 -33.56 3.39 9.95
CA VAL A 131 -32.65 4.55 9.99
C VAL A 131 -31.25 4.05 10.30
N GLY A 132 -30.46 3.84 9.25
CA GLY A 132 -29.04 3.54 9.37
C GLY A 132 -28.28 4.76 9.90
N GLN A 133 -27.47 4.56 10.94
CA GLN A 133 -26.55 5.58 11.43
C GLN A 133 -25.14 5.26 11.01
N ILE A 134 -24.39 6.31 10.66
CA ILE A 134 -23.01 6.20 10.22
C ILE A 134 -22.13 6.89 11.26
N ALA A 135 -21.13 6.18 11.75
CA ALA A 135 -20.04 6.74 12.54
C ALA A 135 -18.72 6.33 11.92
N ALA A 136 -17.71 7.18 12.01
CA ALA A 136 -16.39 6.88 11.46
C ALA A 136 -15.32 7.01 12.54
N TYR A 137 -14.33 6.13 12.49
CA TYR A 137 -13.08 6.31 13.21
C TYR A 137 -11.95 6.64 12.25
N ARG A 138 -10.94 7.33 12.78
CA ARG A 138 -9.75 7.74 12.03
C ARG A 138 -8.52 7.07 12.61
N GLY A 139 -7.57 6.72 11.77
CA GLY A 139 -6.29 6.16 12.16
C GLY A 139 -5.25 6.33 11.07
N ARG A 140 -4.03 5.87 11.33
CA ARG A 140 -2.96 5.81 10.32
C ARG A 140 -2.28 4.45 10.39
N LEU A 141 -2.11 3.82 9.24
CA LEU A 141 -1.34 2.58 9.12
C LEU A 141 0.04 2.95 8.60
N LEU A 142 1.05 2.86 9.46
CA LEU A 142 2.39 3.38 9.16
C LEU A 142 3.19 2.48 8.22
N GLU A 143 2.85 1.20 8.15
CA GLU A 143 3.58 0.19 7.39
C GLU A 143 2.70 -0.36 6.26
N ARG A 144 3.30 -0.57 5.09
CA ARG A 144 2.63 -1.22 3.95
C ARG A 144 2.27 -2.68 4.25
N GLY A 145 1.30 -3.22 3.53
CA GLY A 145 0.98 -4.65 3.58
C GLY A 145 -0.52 -4.93 3.57
N LYS A 146 -0.87 -6.19 3.83
CA LYS A 146 -2.27 -6.62 3.89
C LYS A 146 -2.79 -6.49 5.32
N TYR A 147 -3.81 -5.67 5.51
CA TYR A 147 -4.49 -5.52 6.79
C TYR A 147 -5.85 -6.20 6.75
N VAL A 148 -6.19 -6.92 7.81
CA VAL A 148 -7.48 -7.56 8.01
C VAL A 148 -8.20 -6.86 9.15
N PHE A 149 -9.38 -6.35 8.86
CA PHE A 149 -10.26 -5.64 9.75
C PHE A 149 -11.37 -6.58 10.23
N GLY A 150 -11.69 -6.55 11.52
CA GLY A 150 -12.67 -7.42 12.17
C GLY A 150 -12.04 -8.54 12.98
N PRO A 151 -12.82 -9.40 13.66
CA PRO A 151 -14.27 -9.32 13.82
C PRO A 151 -14.70 -8.05 14.59
N ILE A 152 -15.92 -7.57 14.35
CA ILE A 152 -16.46 -6.40 15.05
C ILE A 152 -17.05 -6.86 16.39
N ARG A 153 -16.53 -6.33 17.49
CA ARG A 153 -17.11 -6.55 18.81
C ARG A 153 -18.16 -5.48 19.09
N VAL A 154 -19.41 -5.90 19.23
CA VAL A 154 -20.53 -5.06 19.67
C VAL A 154 -20.67 -5.21 21.18
N SER A 155 -20.65 -4.12 21.94
CA SER A 155 -20.93 -4.15 23.37
C SER A 155 -21.89 -3.05 23.81
N THR A 156 -22.56 -3.29 24.92
CA THR A 156 -23.42 -2.30 25.58
C THR A 156 -23.32 -2.44 27.09
N ARG A 157 -23.36 -1.29 27.76
CA ARG A 157 -23.45 -1.18 29.22
C ARG A 157 -24.78 -0.54 29.66
N PHE A 158 -25.70 -0.32 28.72
CA PHE A 158 -27.02 0.21 29.00
C PHE A 158 -27.87 -0.80 29.78
N PRO A 159 -28.71 -0.38 30.75
CA PRO A 159 -28.98 1.01 31.15
C PRO A 159 -28.13 1.55 32.30
N LEU A 160 -27.80 0.73 33.31
CA LEU A 160 -27.20 1.20 34.57
C LEU A 160 -25.67 1.08 34.65
N GLY A 161 -25.01 0.52 33.63
CA GLY A 161 -23.56 0.29 33.66
C GLY A 161 -23.09 -0.84 34.56
N LEU A 162 -24.01 -1.59 35.18
CA LEU A 162 -23.70 -2.70 36.10
C LEU A 162 -23.14 -3.94 35.38
N LEU A 163 -23.63 -4.22 34.18
CA LEU A 163 -23.18 -5.34 33.36
C LEU A 163 -22.75 -4.84 31.99
N GLU A 164 -21.79 -5.53 31.39
CA GLU A 164 -21.40 -5.37 30.00
C GLU A 164 -21.81 -6.62 29.23
N ALA A 165 -22.77 -6.45 28.31
CA ALA A 165 -23.11 -7.47 27.33
C ALA A 165 -22.28 -7.21 26.06
N SER A 166 -21.73 -8.27 25.46
CA SER A 166 -21.04 -8.19 24.18
C SER A 166 -21.34 -9.38 23.27
N MET A 167 -21.26 -9.13 21.97
CA MET A 167 -21.26 -10.16 20.93
C MET A 167 -20.19 -9.83 19.88
N GLU A 168 -19.78 -10.84 19.13
CA GLU A 168 -18.88 -10.65 17.98
C GLU A 168 -19.64 -10.90 16.68
N ILE A 169 -19.44 -10.01 15.73
CA ILE A 169 -19.92 -10.16 14.36
C ILE A 169 -18.71 -10.63 13.54
N PRO A 170 -18.74 -11.85 12.96
CA PRO A 170 -17.63 -12.42 12.21
C PRO A 170 -17.50 -11.81 10.80
N GLU A 171 -17.68 -10.49 10.69
CA GLU A 171 -17.44 -9.73 9.47
C GLU A 171 -15.95 -9.39 9.43
N GLN A 172 -15.25 -9.91 8.42
CA GLN A 172 -13.86 -9.59 8.15
C GLN A 172 -13.74 -8.94 6.77
N GLN A 173 -12.90 -7.92 6.67
CA GLN A 173 -12.62 -7.26 5.40
C GLN A 173 -11.12 -6.96 5.32
N ALA A 174 -10.51 -7.21 4.16
CA ALA A 174 -9.09 -6.96 3.95
C ALA A 174 -8.89 -5.70 3.12
N VAL A 175 -7.84 -4.94 3.42
CA VAL A 175 -7.35 -3.80 2.65
C VAL A 175 -5.85 -3.93 2.44
N LEU A 176 -5.41 -3.60 1.22
CA LEU A 176 -4.00 -3.44 0.91
C LEU A 176 -3.60 -1.99 1.19
N VAL A 177 -2.59 -1.82 2.04
CA VAL A 177 -1.94 -0.53 2.29
C VAL A 177 -0.70 -0.46 1.41
N TYR A 178 -0.76 0.39 0.39
CA TYR A 178 0.32 0.55 -0.59
C TYR A 178 1.54 1.29 0.01
N PRO A 179 2.73 1.17 -0.59
CA PRO A 179 3.86 2.03 -0.26
C PRO A 179 3.47 3.51 -0.35
N ARG A 180 4.01 4.34 0.55
CA ARG A 180 3.86 5.81 0.43
C ARG A 180 4.62 6.29 -0.81
N LEU A 181 3.91 6.96 -1.70
CA LEU A 181 4.52 7.61 -2.86
C LEU A 181 5.24 8.89 -2.40
N GLY A 182 6.43 9.13 -2.94
CA GLY A 182 7.17 10.37 -2.73
C GLY A 182 7.08 11.29 -3.94
N VAL A 183 7.87 12.37 -3.92
CA VAL A 183 8.21 13.13 -5.13
C VAL A 183 9.68 12.83 -5.45
N LEU A 184 9.94 12.35 -6.67
CA LEU A 184 11.30 12.11 -7.13
C LEU A 184 11.97 13.44 -7.44
N ASN A 185 12.99 13.81 -6.67
CA ASN A 185 13.91 14.88 -7.03
C ASN A 185 15.22 14.25 -7.52
N LEU A 186 15.25 13.86 -8.79
CA LEU A 186 16.43 13.26 -9.40
C LEU A 186 17.40 14.36 -9.89
N PRO A 187 18.73 14.18 -9.73
CA PRO A 187 19.72 15.08 -10.28
C PRO A 187 19.56 15.28 -11.81
N PRO A 188 19.99 16.42 -12.38
CA PRO A 188 19.83 16.74 -13.80
C PRO A 188 20.35 15.69 -14.80
N LEU A 189 21.42 14.96 -14.43
CA LEU A 189 22.00 13.87 -15.22
C LEU A 189 21.09 12.63 -15.29
N HIS A 190 20.16 12.49 -14.35
CA HIS A 190 19.15 11.44 -14.34
C HIS A 190 17.78 11.93 -14.82
N ARG A 191 17.53 13.24 -14.79
CA ARG A 191 16.38 13.86 -15.46
C ARG A 191 16.36 13.52 -16.94
N SER A 192 17.50 13.41 -17.63
CA SER A 192 17.49 12.96 -19.04
C SER A 192 16.87 11.57 -19.26
N HIS A 193 16.82 10.68 -18.25
CA HIS A 193 16.07 9.41 -18.34
C HIS A 193 14.54 9.58 -18.24
N PHE A 194 14.06 10.73 -17.72
CA PHE A 194 12.66 10.96 -17.36
C PHE A 194 12.02 12.23 -17.99
N ASP A 195 12.84 13.16 -18.49
CA ASP A 195 12.47 14.50 -19.01
C ASP A 195 12.60 14.61 -20.54
N HIS A 196 12.96 13.54 -21.25
CA HIS A 196 12.83 13.54 -22.71
C HIS A 196 11.36 13.34 -23.08
N GLU A 197 10.60 14.43 -22.96
CA GLU A 197 9.40 14.84 -23.71
C GLU A 197 8.55 15.82 -22.86
N GLY A 198 9.21 16.85 -22.34
CA GLY A 198 8.61 17.88 -21.52
C GLY A 198 8.32 19.20 -22.24
N GLN A 199 8.15 19.25 -23.57
CA GLN A 199 7.60 20.43 -24.27
C GLN A 199 6.75 20.10 -25.52
N THR A 200 5.86 19.11 -25.47
CA THR A 200 4.71 19.07 -26.40
C THR A 200 3.45 18.68 -25.66
N ARG A 201 3.06 19.55 -24.72
CA ARG A 201 1.71 19.54 -24.19
C ARG A 201 0.75 19.89 -25.33
N PHE A 202 -0.24 19.03 -25.54
CA PHE A 202 -1.33 19.14 -26.51
C PHE A 202 -0.94 18.98 -27.98
N GLU A 203 -1.17 17.77 -28.52
CA GLU A 203 -2.10 17.66 -29.64
C GLU A 203 -2.71 16.25 -29.72
N ARG A 204 -3.96 16.16 -29.26
CA ARG A 204 -4.88 15.13 -29.73
C ARG A 204 -5.10 15.36 -31.22
N ARG A 205 -4.49 14.54 -32.06
CA ARG A 205 -5.14 13.93 -33.23
C ARG A 205 -4.17 13.02 -33.96
N SER A 206 -4.73 12.00 -34.58
CA SER A 206 -4.06 11.03 -35.44
C SER A 206 -3.43 11.71 -36.67
N ASP A 207 -2.33 12.41 -36.50
CA ASP A 207 -1.50 12.85 -37.61
C ASP A 207 -0.10 12.26 -37.41
N ARG A 208 0.48 11.72 -38.50
CA ARG A 208 1.82 11.12 -38.55
C ARG A 208 2.96 12.16 -38.33
N ALA A 209 2.66 13.26 -37.66
CA ALA A 209 3.47 14.47 -37.54
C ALA A 209 3.69 14.91 -36.08
N SER A 210 3.66 13.97 -35.14
CA SER A 210 3.69 14.24 -33.69
C SER A 210 5.07 14.01 -33.05
N GLY A 211 6.18 14.18 -33.79
CA GLY A 211 7.53 14.06 -33.25
C GLY A 211 8.44 15.22 -33.64
N ASP A 212 9.69 15.21 -33.17
CA ASP A 212 10.65 16.29 -33.43
C ASP A 212 11.09 16.34 -34.89
N PHE A 213 11.41 17.52 -35.41
CA PHE A 213 11.89 17.66 -36.79
C PHE A 213 13.22 16.93 -36.98
N TYR A 214 13.20 15.85 -37.77
CA TYR A 214 14.37 15.03 -38.07
C TYR A 214 15.13 15.54 -39.30
N GLY A 215 14.40 15.98 -40.33
CA GLY A 215 15.01 16.45 -41.57
C GLY A 215 14.02 16.71 -42.70
N LEU A 216 14.55 17.01 -43.89
CA LEU A 216 13.79 17.18 -45.12
C LEU A 216 14.06 16.01 -46.06
N ARG A 217 13.01 15.47 -46.68
CA ARG A 217 13.13 14.49 -47.77
C ARG A 217 12.32 14.92 -48.98
N GLN A 218 12.67 14.39 -50.16
CA GLN A 218 11.85 14.58 -51.36
C GLN A 218 10.44 14.00 -51.19
N TRP A 219 9.45 14.72 -51.71
CA TRP A 219 8.04 14.34 -51.73
C TRP A 219 7.83 13.08 -52.57
N ARG A 220 7.00 12.17 -52.08
CA ARG A 220 6.56 10.97 -52.79
C ARG A 220 5.04 10.96 -52.88
N ALA A 221 4.51 10.37 -53.94
CA ALA A 221 3.07 10.18 -54.10
C ALA A 221 2.51 9.39 -52.89
N GLY A 222 1.58 10.01 -52.16
CA GLY A 222 1.03 9.49 -50.90
C GLY A 222 1.41 10.30 -49.65
N ASP A 223 2.37 11.21 -49.76
CA ASP A 223 2.71 12.13 -48.67
C ASP A 223 1.68 13.26 -48.52
N SER A 224 1.30 13.56 -47.28
CA SER A 224 0.35 14.64 -46.98
C SER A 224 0.91 16.00 -47.40
N PRO A 225 0.17 16.80 -48.20
CA PRO A 225 0.58 18.16 -48.60
C PRO A 225 0.84 19.10 -47.42
N ARG A 226 0.27 18.81 -46.24
CA ARG A 226 0.45 19.61 -45.01
C ARG A 226 1.88 19.54 -44.47
N LEU A 227 2.61 18.46 -44.78
CA LEU A 227 3.97 18.24 -44.30
C LEU A 227 5.02 18.91 -45.19
N VAL A 228 4.63 19.51 -46.32
CA VAL A 228 5.55 20.19 -47.23
C VAL A 228 6.19 21.39 -46.53
N HIS A 229 7.50 21.53 -46.71
CA HIS A 229 8.28 22.67 -46.23
C HIS A 229 8.46 23.69 -47.34
N TRP A 230 7.43 24.51 -47.58
CA TRP A 230 7.35 25.42 -48.73
C TRP A 230 8.59 26.30 -48.91
N ARG A 231 9.17 26.81 -47.82
CA ARG A 231 10.35 27.67 -47.86
C ARG A 231 11.58 26.97 -48.45
N SER A 232 11.79 25.68 -48.15
CA SER A 232 12.92 24.92 -48.72
C SER A 232 12.59 24.41 -50.12
N SER A 233 11.33 24.07 -50.37
CA SER A 233 10.88 23.62 -51.70
C SER A 233 11.04 24.70 -52.77
N LEU A 234 10.74 25.95 -52.42
CA LEU A 234 10.93 27.10 -53.33
C LEU A 234 12.40 27.35 -53.68
N ARG A 235 13.33 27.09 -52.75
CA ARG A 235 14.77 27.29 -52.97
C ARG A 235 15.40 26.19 -53.83
N HIS A 236 14.93 24.95 -53.67
CA HIS A 236 15.52 23.78 -54.36
C HIS A 236 14.75 23.41 -55.63
N LYS A 237 13.65 24.10 -55.95
CA LYS A 237 12.74 23.79 -57.08
C LYS A 237 12.21 22.34 -57.06
N GLU A 238 12.21 21.71 -55.91
CA GLU A 238 11.71 20.35 -55.67
C GLU A 238 10.81 20.35 -54.42
N LEU A 239 9.75 19.55 -54.40
CA LEU A 239 8.88 19.45 -53.22
C LEU A 239 9.59 18.68 -52.10
N LEU A 240 9.87 19.36 -50.99
CA LEU A 240 10.46 18.78 -49.79
C LEU A 240 9.42 18.63 -48.68
N VAL A 241 9.41 17.48 -48.01
CA VAL A 241 8.50 17.12 -46.93
C VAL A 241 9.28 17.06 -45.62
N ARG A 242 8.72 17.65 -44.56
CA ARG A 242 9.22 17.54 -43.19
C ARG A 242 9.10 16.09 -42.74
N GLN A 243 10.23 15.49 -42.40
CA GLN A 243 10.29 14.23 -41.69
C GLN A 243 10.38 14.53 -40.21
N PHE A 244 9.45 13.96 -39.46
CA PHE A 244 9.46 13.99 -38.01
C PHE A 244 10.05 12.68 -37.51
N ASP A 245 10.88 12.73 -36.48
CA ASP A 245 11.31 11.54 -35.76
C ASP A 245 10.09 10.88 -35.15
N ARG A 246 10.07 9.55 -35.06
CA ARG A 246 9.01 8.88 -34.29
C ARG A 246 9.43 8.91 -32.84
N PRO A 247 8.57 9.35 -31.89
CA PRO A 247 8.88 9.18 -30.48
C PRO A 247 9.20 7.70 -30.24
N ARG A 248 10.45 7.42 -29.92
CA ARG A 248 10.88 6.07 -29.54
C ARG A 248 10.40 5.88 -28.11
N HIS A 249 9.24 5.26 -27.97
CA HIS A 249 8.82 4.71 -26.68
C HIS A 249 9.89 3.71 -26.23
N ARG A 250 10.72 4.12 -25.27
CA ARG A 250 11.73 3.23 -24.70
C ARG A 250 11.06 2.37 -23.66
N ASP A 251 11.23 1.06 -23.81
CA ASP A 251 10.82 0.12 -22.79
C ASP A 251 11.68 0.35 -21.53
N VAL A 252 11.05 0.42 -20.37
CA VAL A 252 11.75 0.62 -19.09
C VAL A 252 11.73 -0.68 -18.30
N VAL A 253 12.90 -1.17 -17.89
CA VAL A 253 13.02 -2.36 -17.04
C VAL A 253 13.53 -1.95 -15.67
N ILE A 254 12.70 -2.12 -14.65
CA ILE A 254 13.01 -1.81 -13.26
C ILE A 254 13.27 -3.11 -12.51
N GLY A 255 14.45 -3.25 -11.92
CA GLY A 255 14.80 -4.36 -11.04
C GLY A 255 15.01 -3.88 -9.61
N VAL A 256 14.29 -4.47 -8.66
CA VAL A 256 14.42 -4.13 -7.23
C VAL A 256 14.94 -5.35 -6.46
N ASN A 257 16.16 -5.26 -5.94
CA ASN A 257 16.75 -6.29 -5.08
C ASN A 257 16.63 -5.89 -3.60
N LEU A 258 15.84 -6.66 -2.85
CA LEU A 258 15.47 -6.46 -1.45
C LEU A 258 16.15 -7.50 -0.56
N TRP A 259 17.47 -7.42 -0.49
CA TRP A 259 18.29 -8.25 0.37
C TRP A 259 18.47 -7.61 1.75
N ILE A 260 18.45 -8.44 2.79
CA ILE A 260 18.78 -8.06 4.17
C ILE A 260 19.75 -9.08 4.78
N PRO A 261 20.62 -8.69 5.73
CA PRO A 261 21.49 -9.63 6.43
C PRO A 261 20.68 -10.63 7.28
N GLU A 262 21.27 -11.78 7.60
CA GLU A 262 20.61 -12.84 8.39
C GLU A 262 20.18 -12.38 9.80
N SER A 263 20.92 -11.44 10.38
CA SER A 263 20.57 -10.74 11.61
C SER A 263 20.18 -9.29 11.27
N PRO A 264 18.93 -9.03 10.87
CA PRO A 264 18.52 -7.72 10.38
C PRO A 264 18.38 -6.71 11.52
N THR A 265 18.89 -5.50 11.28
CA THR A 265 18.64 -4.33 12.12
C THR A 265 17.41 -3.57 11.64
N ARG A 266 16.87 -2.66 12.47
CA ARG A 266 15.77 -1.78 12.06
C ARG A 266 16.12 -0.93 10.82
N GLU A 267 17.37 -0.49 10.73
CA GLU A 267 17.86 0.30 9.60
C GLU A 267 17.88 -0.49 8.28
N ASP A 268 18.09 -1.81 8.33
CA ASP A 268 18.04 -2.66 7.14
C ASP A 268 16.61 -2.77 6.59
N PHE A 269 15.62 -2.88 7.49
CA PHE A 269 14.21 -2.82 7.12
C PHE A 269 13.82 -1.44 6.56
N ASP A 270 14.32 -0.36 7.15
CA ASP A 270 14.07 1.00 6.66
C ASP A 270 14.69 1.23 5.28
N ARG A 271 15.88 0.67 5.00
CA ARG A 271 16.52 0.69 3.68
C ARG A 271 15.69 -0.07 2.64
N ALA A 272 15.20 -1.27 2.99
CA ALA A 272 14.32 -2.03 2.12
C ALA A 272 12.99 -1.29 1.85
N GLU A 273 12.38 -0.68 2.86
CA GLU A 273 11.17 0.13 2.70
C GLU A 273 11.42 1.35 1.79
N LYS A 274 12.57 2.03 1.93
CA LYS A 274 12.97 3.13 1.03
C LYS A 274 13.11 2.66 -0.42
N ALA A 275 13.74 1.50 -0.67
CA ALA A 275 13.85 0.93 -2.02
C ALA A 275 12.47 0.68 -2.65
N ILE A 276 11.54 0.13 -1.86
CA ILE A 276 10.16 -0.14 -2.30
C ILE A 276 9.41 1.16 -2.59
N ARG A 277 9.51 2.16 -1.71
CA ARG A 277 8.90 3.49 -1.92
C ARG A 277 9.45 4.19 -3.16
N PHE A 278 10.76 4.09 -3.39
CA PHE A 278 11.40 4.62 -4.59
C PHE A 278 10.84 3.94 -5.85
N ALA A 279 10.83 2.61 -5.90
CA ALA A 279 10.29 1.86 -7.02
C ALA A 279 8.78 2.13 -7.25
N ALA A 280 8.00 2.26 -6.18
CA ALA A 280 6.58 2.59 -6.25
C ALA A 280 6.35 3.98 -6.87
N THR A 281 7.17 4.97 -6.47
CA THR A 281 7.10 6.33 -6.99
C THR A 281 7.51 6.37 -8.47
N LEU A 282 8.59 5.68 -8.82
CA LEU A 282 9.08 5.54 -10.20
C LEU A 282 8.01 4.93 -11.13
N VAL A 283 7.39 3.83 -10.72
CA VAL A 283 6.31 3.19 -11.48
C VAL A 283 5.11 4.14 -11.61
N HIS A 284 4.75 4.85 -10.54
CA HIS A 284 3.67 5.83 -10.57
C HIS A 284 3.92 6.93 -11.61
N ASP A 285 5.12 7.51 -11.61
CA ASP A 285 5.49 8.59 -12.52
C ASP A 285 5.58 8.13 -13.98
N LEU A 286 6.19 6.98 -14.25
CA LEU A 286 6.26 6.41 -15.60
C LEU A 286 4.86 6.07 -16.16
N CYS A 287 3.96 5.56 -15.32
CA CYS A 287 2.57 5.31 -15.71
C CYS A 287 1.78 6.60 -15.93
N ARG A 288 2.19 7.72 -15.31
CA ARG A 288 1.56 9.04 -15.49
C ARG A 288 2.02 9.71 -16.79
N GLN A 289 3.27 9.50 -17.20
CA GLN A 289 3.83 9.98 -18.47
C GLN A 289 3.24 9.22 -19.68
N GLY A 290 3.03 7.90 -19.54
CA GLY A 290 2.45 7.06 -20.59
C GLY A 290 3.45 6.71 -21.70
N GLY A 291 3.00 5.98 -22.72
CA GLY A 291 3.80 5.66 -23.92
C GLY A 291 4.77 4.48 -23.77
N ASN A 292 5.30 4.22 -22.58
CA ASN A 292 6.35 3.20 -22.39
C ASN A 292 5.81 1.81 -22.05
N HIS A 293 6.50 0.74 -22.43
CA HIS A 293 6.28 -0.57 -21.84
C HIS A 293 7.18 -0.73 -20.62
N ILE A 294 6.61 -1.11 -19.48
CA ILE A 294 7.35 -1.21 -18.21
C ILE A 294 7.41 -2.68 -17.80
N SER A 295 8.59 -3.13 -17.40
CA SER A 295 8.79 -4.41 -16.72
C SER A 295 9.37 -4.17 -15.34
N LEU A 296 8.65 -4.56 -14.29
CA LEU A 296 9.12 -4.51 -12.90
C LEU A 296 9.44 -5.93 -12.43
N GLY A 297 10.68 -6.15 -12.00
CA GLY A 297 11.12 -7.35 -11.29
C GLY A 297 11.47 -7.03 -9.86
N ILE A 298 11.09 -7.90 -8.93
CA ILE A 298 11.47 -7.77 -7.53
C ILE A 298 12.09 -9.07 -7.04
N ALA A 299 13.31 -9.00 -6.52
CA ALA A 299 14.00 -10.09 -5.84
C ALA A 299 13.93 -9.85 -4.33
N GLY A 300 13.03 -10.54 -3.64
CA GLY A 300 12.95 -10.58 -2.18
C GLY A 300 13.09 -12.02 -1.69
N LYS A 301 12.15 -12.48 -0.85
CA LYS A 301 12.02 -13.90 -0.51
C LYS A 301 11.72 -14.78 -1.74
N LYS A 302 11.01 -14.21 -2.71
CA LYS A 302 10.73 -14.80 -4.02
C LYS A 302 11.07 -13.76 -5.09
N THR A 303 11.38 -14.25 -6.29
CA THR A 303 11.57 -13.40 -7.47
C THR A 303 10.28 -13.37 -8.26
N GLU A 304 9.69 -12.20 -8.43
CA GLU A 304 8.43 -12.01 -9.15
C GLU A 304 8.56 -10.88 -10.16
N TRP A 305 7.79 -10.97 -11.24
CA TRP A 305 7.86 -10.05 -12.38
C TRP A 305 6.47 -9.64 -12.84
N VAL A 306 6.30 -8.37 -13.18
CA VAL A 306 5.12 -7.84 -13.86
C VAL A 306 5.56 -6.99 -15.04
N SER A 307 4.98 -7.23 -16.21
CA SER A 307 5.29 -6.51 -17.44
C SER A 307 4.00 -6.05 -18.12
N GLY A 308 4.03 -4.88 -18.75
CA GLY A 308 2.90 -4.37 -19.53
C GLY A 308 3.07 -2.92 -19.95
N PRO A 309 2.13 -2.39 -20.74
CA PRO A 309 2.12 -0.97 -21.10
C PRO A 309 1.88 -0.10 -19.85
N ALA A 310 2.54 1.05 -19.81
CA ALA A 310 2.37 2.11 -18.82
C ALA A 310 0.89 2.55 -18.78
N SER A 311 0.14 1.96 -17.86
CA SER A 311 -1.31 2.08 -17.75
C SER A 311 -1.73 2.05 -16.28
N PRO A 312 -2.91 2.59 -15.93
CA PRO A 312 -3.42 2.51 -14.57
C PRO A 312 -3.51 1.07 -14.04
N GLY A 313 -3.90 0.11 -14.89
CA GLY A 313 -3.96 -1.31 -14.52
C GLY A 313 -2.59 -1.96 -14.32
N PHE A 314 -1.55 -1.54 -15.06
CA PHE A 314 -0.18 -1.98 -14.77
C PHE A 314 0.31 -1.39 -13.44
N ARG A 315 0.11 -0.09 -13.22
CA ARG A 315 0.49 0.58 -11.97
C ARG A 315 -0.11 -0.12 -10.75
N ASP A 316 -1.39 -0.45 -10.79
CA ASP A 316 -2.07 -1.07 -9.66
C ASP A 316 -1.51 -2.47 -9.35
N ARG A 317 -1.24 -3.29 -10.38
CA ARG A 317 -0.59 -4.60 -10.23
C ARG A 317 0.84 -4.50 -9.71
N ALA A 318 1.60 -3.52 -10.19
CA ALA A 318 2.97 -3.27 -9.74
C ALA A 318 3.03 -2.79 -8.29
N LEU A 319 2.13 -1.90 -7.88
CA LEU A 319 2.00 -1.46 -6.49
C LEU A 319 1.54 -2.59 -5.57
N GLU A 320 0.62 -3.45 -6.02
CA GLU A 320 0.22 -4.65 -5.28
C GLU A 320 1.41 -5.61 -5.07
N LEU A 321 2.20 -5.86 -6.12
CA LEU A 321 3.44 -6.63 -6.04
C LEU A 321 4.41 -6.05 -4.98
N LEU A 322 4.67 -4.75 -5.04
CA LEU A 322 5.53 -4.03 -4.09
C LEU A 322 5.00 -4.06 -2.64
N THR A 323 3.67 -4.10 -2.49
CA THR A 323 2.99 -4.17 -1.19
C THR A 323 3.14 -5.54 -0.54
N LEU A 324 2.98 -6.60 -1.33
CA LEU A 324 2.99 -8.00 -0.85
C LEU A 324 4.40 -8.57 -0.74
N THR A 325 5.39 -7.94 -1.37
CA THR A 325 6.76 -8.45 -1.35
C THR A 325 7.37 -8.38 0.06
N THR A 326 7.98 -9.49 0.46
CA THR A 326 8.77 -9.64 1.68
C THR A 326 10.26 -9.69 1.34
N VAL A 327 11.07 -9.11 2.22
CA VAL A 327 12.54 -9.10 2.11
C VAL A 327 13.11 -10.51 2.25
N GLY A 328 14.25 -10.76 1.62
CA GLY A 328 14.96 -12.05 1.67
C GLY A 328 16.39 -11.89 2.17
N CYS A 329 16.94 -12.96 2.76
CA CYS A 329 18.35 -13.02 3.17
C CYS A 329 19.26 -13.75 2.19
N ARG A 330 18.69 -14.40 1.16
CA ARG A 330 19.46 -15.10 0.13
C ARG A 330 20.06 -14.10 -0.86
N ASP A 331 21.37 -14.15 -1.06
CA ASP A 331 22.03 -13.37 -2.09
C ASP A 331 21.70 -13.96 -3.47
N ALA A 332 20.74 -13.34 -4.16
CA ALA A 332 20.27 -13.74 -5.50
C ALA A 332 20.55 -12.66 -6.55
N LEU A 333 21.42 -11.70 -6.25
CA LEU A 333 21.64 -10.52 -7.08
C LEU A 333 22.12 -10.89 -8.49
N GLU A 334 23.11 -11.78 -8.61
CA GLU A 334 23.67 -12.18 -9.92
C GLU A 334 22.63 -12.86 -10.81
N THR A 335 21.92 -13.85 -10.27
CA THR A 335 20.84 -14.55 -10.98
C THR A 335 19.75 -13.57 -11.41
N PHE A 336 19.39 -12.63 -10.54
CA PHE A 336 18.39 -11.60 -10.84
C PHE A 336 18.84 -10.65 -11.95
N LEU A 337 20.11 -10.23 -11.96
CA LEU A 337 20.67 -9.39 -13.03
C LEU A 337 20.71 -10.11 -14.38
N ILE A 338 21.00 -11.42 -14.40
CA ILE A 338 20.93 -12.24 -15.60
C ILE A 338 19.50 -12.28 -16.15
N GLU A 339 18.51 -12.51 -15.28
CA GLU A 339 17.09 -12.50 -15.67
C GLU A 339 16.65 -11.13 -16.18
N LEU A 340 17.08 -10.06 -15.52
CA LEU A 340 16.78 -8.69 -15.91
C LEU A 340 17.32 -8.41 -17.31
N ARG A 341 18.58 -8.76 -17.57
CA ARG A 341 19.21 -8.57 -18.88
C ARG A 341 18.52 -9.39 -19.98
N ARG A 342 18.03 -10.59 -19.67
CA ARG A 342 17.28 -11.42 -20.62
C ARG A 342 15.95 -10.78 -21.04
N ARG A 343 15.35 -9.97 -20.17
CA ARG A 343 14.07 -9.28 -20.41
C ARG A 343 14.25 -7.88 -20.99
N ALA A 344 15.42 -7.26 -20.84
CA ALA A 344 15.73 -5.96 -21.41
C ALA A 344 16.07 -6.07 -22.90
N SER A 345 15.44 -5.20 -23.71
CA SER A 345 15.83 -5.02 -25.10
C SER A 345 17.05 -4.10 -25.21
N PRO A 346 17.82 -4.13 -26.31
CA PRO A 346 19.00 -3.25 -26.49
C PRO A 346 18.70 -1.74 -26.44
N GLU A 347 17.45 -1.35 -26.66
CA GLU A 347 16.97 0.03 -26.62
C GLU A 347 16.22 0.37 -25.32
N SER A 348 16.10 -0.59 -24.39
CA SER A 348 15.43 -0.38 -23.10
C SER A 348 16.31 0.38 -22.11
N ASP A 349 15.69 1.25 -21.33
CA ASP A 349 16.35 1.87 -20.18
C ASP A 349 16.22 0.94 -18.98
N VAL A 350 17.34 0.64 -18.33
CA VAL A 350 17.41 -0.33 -17.22
C VAL A 350 17.68 0.42 -15.93
N ILE A 351 16.80 0.23 -14.95
CA ILE A 351 16.90 0.83 -13.62
C ILE A 351 17.05 -0.28 -12.59
N VAL A 352 18.17 -0.32 -11.88
CA VAL A 352 18.39 -1.29 -10.79
C VAL A 352 18.42 -0.57 -9.45
N VAL A 353 17.58 -1.02 -8.52
CA VAL A 353 17.50 -0.52 -7.15
C VAL A 353 17.91 -1.65 -6.22
N THR A 354 18.90 -1.43 -5.36
CA THR A 354 19.32 -2.46 -4.39
C THR A 354 19.55 -1.91 -2.99
N THR A 355 19.31 -2.79 -2.02
CA THR A 355 19.61 -2.59 -0.61
C THR A 355 21.01 -3.08 -0.20
N GLN A 356 21.70 -3.85 -1.06
CA GLN A 356 23.07 -4.29 -0.79
C GLN A 356 24.04 -3.13 -0.97
N ASP A 357 24.97 -2.97 -0.03
CA ASP A 357 26.09 -2.04 -0.14
C ASP A 357 27.22 -2.69 -0.96
N ARG A 358 26.94 -2.91 -2.26
CA ARG A 358 27.95 -3.32 -3.23
C ARG A 358 28.05 -2.24 -4.29
N ASP A 359 29.27 -1.91 -4.68
CA ASP A 359 29.53 -1.06 -5.82
C ASP A 359 29.11 -1.80 -7.10
N LEU A 360 27.92 -1.45 -7.61
CA LEU A 360 27.31 -2.12 -8.76
C LEU A 360 28.06 -1.80 -10.06
N SER A 361 28.96 -0.81 -10.04
CA SER A 361 29.90 -0.59 -11.14
C SER A 361 30.92 -1.75 -11.27
N GLN A 362 31.20 -2.46 -10.17
CA GLN A 362 32.13 -3.61 -10.12
C GLN A 362 31.46 -4.95 -10.42
N VAL A 363 30.15 -5.10 -10.17
CA VAL A 363 29.38 -6.30 -10.56
C VAL A 363 29.32 -6.45 -12.09
N SER A 364 29.54 -5.36 -12.84
CA SER A 364 29.72 -5.36 -14.28
C SER A 364 31.04 -6.01 -14.76
N MET A 365 31.98 -6.33 -13.85
CA MET A 365 33.33 -6.80 -14.20
C MET A 365 33.44 -8.34 -14.36
N TYR A 366 32.52 -9.14 -13.81
CA TYR A 366 32.62 -10.62 -13.82
C TYR A 366 31.79 -11.33 -14.91
N GLY A 367 31.16 -10.60 -15.82
CA GLY A 367 30.30 -11.15 -16.87
C GLY A 367 30.94 -11.41 -18.24
N THR A 368 32.27 -11.50 -18.35
CA THR A 368 32.91 -11.89 -19.62
C THR A 368 33.01 -13.41 -19.72
N ILE A 369 31.91 -14.09 -20.02
CA ILE A 369 32.02 -15.44 -20.61
C ILE A 369 32.34 -15.23 -22.09
N ARG A 370 33.63 -15.35 -22.42
CA ARG A 370 34.14 -15.41 -23.80
C ARG A 370 33.48 -16.59 -24.52
N TYR A 371 32.61 -16.32 -25.48
CA TYR A 371 32.36 -17.28 -26.56
C TYR A 371 33.40 -17.03 -27.66
N GLY A 372 34.37 -17.94 -27.82
CA GLY A 372 35.15 -18.08 -29.06
C GLY A 372 36.68 -18.18 -28.93
N ARG A 373 37.18 -19.41 -29.12
CA ARG A 373 38.51 -19.90 -29.58
C ARG A 373 39.80 -19.52 -28.81
N GLU A 374 40.61 -20.56 -28.62
CA GLU A 374 41.96 -20.61 -28.03
C GLU A 374 42.92 -19.51 -28.52
N SER A 375 43.64 -18.90 -27.57
CA SER A 375 45.12 -18.88 -27.52
C SER A 375 45.59 -18.11 -26.26
N THR A 376 46.52 -18.75 -25.54
CA THR A 376 47.54 -18.32 -24.56
C THR A 376 47.40 -16.96 -23.83
N PRO A 377 47.62 -16.88 -22.49
CA PRO A 377 47.56 -15.62 -21.75
C PRO A 377 48.86 -14.81 -21.88
N PRO A 378 48.82 -13.46 -21.99
CA PRO A 378 49.92 -12.63 -21.54
C PRO A 378 49.65 -12.08 -20.13
N GLU A 379 50.72 -11.98 -19.34
CA GLU A 379 50.78 -11.34 -18.02
C GLU A 379 50.26 -9.89 -18.00
N PRO A 380 49.82 -9.37 -16.83
CA PRO A 380 49.19 -8.08 -16.74
C PRO A 380 50.25 -6.97 -16.79
N ARG A 381 50.23 -6.15 -17.84
CA ARG A 381 50.83 -4.83 -17.80
C ARG A 381 49.76 -3.79 -17.51
N SER A 382 50.00 -3.07 -16.42
CA SER A 382 49.41 -1.80 -16.05
C SER A 382 49.33 -0.86 -17.24
N ASP A 383 48.12 -0.49 -17.65
CA ASP A 383 47.78 0.91 -17.79
C ASP A 383 46.29 1.13 -18.03
N LYS A 384 45.82 2.24 -17.46
CA LYS A 384 44.50 2.84 -17.59
C LYS A 384 44.01 2.72 -19.04
N LEU A 385 42.81 2.19 -19.28
CA LEU A 385 41.81 2.74 -20.23
C LEU A 385 40.60 1.83 -20.44
N ARG A 386 39.43 2.46 -20.23
CA ARG A 386 38.09 2.19 -20.78
C ARG A 386 37.26 1.05 -20.17
N ALA A 387 36.47 1.47 -19.19
CA ALA A 387 35.25 0.83 -18.72
C ALA A 387 34.29 0.51 -19.88
N ASN A 388 34.12 -0.78 -20.18
CA ASN A 388 32.98 -1.24 -20.97
C ASN A 388 31.80 -1.41 -20.01
N GLN A 389 31.09 -0.31 -19.81
CA GLN A 389 29.78 -0.23 -19.19
C GLN A 389 28.78 -1.13 -19.94
N LEU A 390 27.75 -1.63 -19.25
CA LEU A 390 26.52 -2.15 -19.86
C LEU A 390 25.93 -1.08 -20.78
N THR A 391 26.45 -0.99 -21.99
CA THR A 391 25.88 -0.17 -23.05
C THR A 391 25.02 -1.15 -23.83
N ALA A 392 23.75 -1.27 -23.42
CA ALA A 392 22.74 -1.71 -24.35
C ALA A 392 22.87 -0.74 -25.54
N ARG A 393 23.14 -1.23 -26.76
CA ARG A 393 23.37 -0.37 -27.92
C ARG A 393 22.14 0.52 -28.14
N GLY A 394 22.14 1.73 -27.55
CA GLY A 394 21.05 2.71 -27.59
C GLY A 394 20.35 3.02 -26.25
N GLY A 395 20.34 2.10 -25.27
CA GLY A 395 19.69 2.25 -23.97
C GLY A 395 20.62 2.80 -22.87
N GLN A 396 20.07 3.57 -21.92
CA GLN A 396 20.83 4.07 -20.76
C GLN A 396 20.59 3.17 -19.52
N VAL A 397 21.64 2.87 -18.76
CA VAL A 397 21.55 2.07 -17.52
C VAL A 397 21.76 2.99 -16.32
N ALA A 398 20.79 3.04 -15.42
CA ALA A 398 20.86 3.77 -14.16
C ALA A 398 20.81 2.79 -13.00
N THR A 399 21.75 2.91 -12.08
CA THR A 399 21.81 2.08 -10.89
C THR A 399 21.72 2.96 -9.66
N TYR A 400 20.80 2.64 -8.76
CA TYR A 400 20.55 3.38 -7.52
C TYR A 400 20.80 2.47 -6.32
N SER A 401 21.81 2.78 -5.52
CA SER A 401 22.03 2.14 -4.22
C SER A 401 21.38 2.98 -3.13
N VAL A 402 20.49 2.35 -2.35
CA VAL A 402 19.89 3.01 -1.17
C VAL A 402 20.94 3.20 -0.06
N ALA A 403 21.99 2.37 -0.04
CA ALA A 403 23.09 2.47 0.92
C ALA A 403 24.00 3.68 0.63
N ALA A 404 24.22 4.00 -0.63
CA ALA A 404 25.08 5.11 -1.06
C ALA A 404 24.41 6.50 -1.00
N LYS A 405 23.12 6.57 -0.63
CA LYS A 405 22.29 7.80 -0.65
C LYS A 405 22.23 8.48 -2.03
N ASP A 406 22.18 7.69 -3.11
CA ASP A 406 22.22 8.18 -4.50
C ASP A 406 20.99 9.02 -4.91
N PHE A 407 19.93 9.07 -4.09
CA PHE A 407 18.73 9.84 -4.36
C PHE A 407 18.10 10.40 -3.08
N GLU A 408 17.44 11.55 -3.20
CA GLU A 408 16.65 12.15 -2.13
C GLU A 408 15.16 12.00 -2.48
N LEU A 409 14.43 11.19 -1.69
CA LEU A 409 12.97 11.17 -1.74
C LEU A 409 12.45 12.28 -0.85
N ILE A 410 11.98 13.36 -1.46
CA ILE A 410 11.28 14.42 -0.73
C ILE A 410 9.84 13.95 -0.55
N PHE A 411 9.53 13.51 0.66
CA PHE A 411 8.15 13.29 1.06
C PHE A 411 7.58 14.66 1.46
N SER A 412 6.42 15.03 0.90
CA SER A 412 5.63 16.12 1.46
C SER A 412 5.13 15.67 2.82
N ASP A 413 5.93 15.90 3.85
CA ASP A 413 5.58 15.60 5.22
C ASP A 413 4.74 16.76 5.74
N GLN A 414 3.41 16.56 5.83
CA GLN A 414 2.54 17.43 6.60
C GLN A 414 2.66 17.17 8.11
N THR A 415 3.82 16.71 8.58
CA THR A 415 4.14 16.40 9.99
C THR A 415 4.46 17.63 10.83
N LYS A 416 4.15 18.84 10.35
CA LYS A 416 4.16 20.06 11.16
C LYS A 416 2.87 20.85 10.97
N VAL A 417 1.79 20.43 11.61
CA VAL A 417 0.78 21.36 12.18
C VAL A 417 0.19 20.74 13.45
N GLU A 418 0.57 21.35 14.57
CA GLU A 418 -0.12 21.48 15.87
C GLU A 418 -0.31 20.22 16.75
N SER A 419 0.66 20.09 17.66
CA SER A 419 0.48 19.70 19.06
C SER A 419 -0.57 20.53 19.79
#